data_AF-A0AAX3RV10-F1
#
_entry.id   AF-A0AAX3RV10-F1
#
_cell.length_a   1.000
_cell.length_b   1.000
_cell.length_c   1.000
_cell.angle_alpha   90.00
_cell.angle_beta   90.00
_cell.angle_gamma   90.00
#
_symmetry.space_group_name_H-M   'P 1'
#
loop_
_entity.id
_entity.type
_entity.pdbx_description
1 polymer ?
#
loop_
_entity_poly.entity_id
_entity_poly.type
_entity_poly.pdbx_seq_one_letter_code
_entity_poly.pdbx_strand_id
1 'polypeptide(L)' 'MNMIKTLTTASLLSLVAFGASAQTVTATGDTLASTEAMIAQKVKEAGADSYKITSARVGNFVTMSADLNK' A
#
# COMPACT_ATOMS: atom_id res chain seq x y z
N MET A 1 32.29 -28.95 -0.66
CA MET A 1 31.03 -28.27 -1.06
C MET A 1 31.26 -26.77 -0.89
N ASN A 2 31.60 -26.06 -1.96
CA ASN A 2 32.08 -24.66 -1.92
C ASN A 2 31.01 -23.70 -1.35
N MET A 3 31.38 -22.94 -0.30
CA MET A 3 30.60 -21.85 0.32
C MET A 3 30.00 -20.83 -0.68
N ILE A 4 30.61 -20.71 -1.86
CA ILE A 4 30.16 -19.83 -2.95
C ILE A 4 28.75 -20.21 -3.45
N LYS A 5 28.39 -21.50 -3.48
CA LYS A 5 27.04 -21.92 -3.90
C LYS A 5 25.96 -21.57 -2.88
N THR A 6 26.31 -21.46 -1.60
CA THR A 6 25.36 -21.11 -0.53
C THR A 6 25.00 -19.62 -0.56
N LEU A 7 26.00 -18.77 -0.84
CA LEU A 7 25.82 -17.32 -0.86
C LEU A 7 24.97 -16.83 -2.04
N THR A 8 25.06 -17.49 -3.19
CA THR A 8 24.27 -17.16 -4.39
C THR A 8 22.81 -17.61 -4.27
N THR A 9 22.50 -18.64 -3.49
CA THR A 9 21.12 -19.04 -3.20
C THR A 9 20.47 -18.14 -2.15
N ALA A 10 21.25 -17.63 -1.18
CA ALA A 10 20.75 -16.72 -0.15
C ALA A 10 20.33 -15.34 -0.69
N SER A 11 21.03 -14.81 -1.70
CA SER A 11 20.72 -13.51 -2.32
C SER A 11 19.45 -13.50 -3.18
N LEU A 12 19.02 -14.66 -3.70
CA LEU A 12 17.75 -14.81 -4.41
C LEU A 12 16.56 -14.80 -3.45
N LEU A 13 16.71 -15.35 -2.24
CA LEU A 13 15.64 -15.42 -1.24
C LEU A 13 15.37 -14.06 -0.56
N SER A 14 16.40 -13.22 -0.41
CA SER A 14 16.28 -11.89 0.21
C SER A 14 15.54 -10.86 -0.65
N LEU A 15 15.52 -11.02 -1.98
CA LEU A 15 14.77 -10.13 -2.88
C LEU A 15 13.25 -10.34 -2.81
N VAL A 16 12.80 -11.55 -2.49
CA VAL A 16 11.37 -11.87 -2.37
C VAL A 16 10.78 -11.36 -1.05
N ALA A 17 11.58 -11.35 0.03
CA ALA A 17 11.13 -10.95 1.37
C ALA A 17 10.76 -9.45 1.48
N PHE A 18 11.29 -8.58 0.61
CA PHE A 18 10.96 -7.16 0.58
C PHE A 18 9.85 -6.78 -0.43
N GLY A 19 9.35 -7.76 -1.21
CA GLY A 19 8.31 -7.52 -2.22
C GLY A 19 6.90 -7.34 -1.65
N ALA A 20 6.67 -7.67 -0.37
CA ALA A 20 5.39 -7.46 0.31
C ALA A 20 5.23 -6.00 0.76
N SER A 21 5.34 -5.07 -0.17
CA SER A 21 5.00 -3.67 0.06
C SER A 21 3.47 -3.52 0.01
N ALA A 22 2.83 -3.55 1.17
CA ALA A 22 1.45 -3.08 1.29
C ALA A 22 1.44 -1.57 1.06
N GLN A 23 1.05 -1.14 -0.14
CA GLN A 23 1.06 0.27 -0.52
C GLN A 23 -0.18 0.93 0.09
N THR A 24 -0.01 1.90 0.99
CA THR A 24 -1.14 2.58 1.63
C THR A 24 -1.31 3.98 1.06
N VAL A 25 -2.54 4.40 0.83
CA VAL A 25 -2.89 5.74 0.34
C VAL A 25 -3.70 6.47 1.40
N THR A 26 -3.32 7.73 1.66
CA THR A 26 -4.04 8.60 2.59
C THR A 26 -4.60 9.80 1.83
N ALA A 27 -5.85 10.14 2.12
CA ALA A 27 -6.51 11.33 1.62
C ALA A 27 -7.12 12.11 2.79
N THR A 28 -7.17 13.43 2.63
CA THR A 28 -7.82 14.35 3.56
C THR A 28 -8.75 15.24 2.76
N GLY A 29 -9.96 15.43 3.26
CA GLY A 29 -10.99 16.27 2.65
C GLY A 29 -12.00 16.75 3.68
N ASP A 30 -12.92 17.62 3.27
CA ASP A 30 -13.91 18.22 4.17
C ASP A 30 -15.11 17.30 4.43
N THR A 31 -15.37 16.34 3.53
CA THR A 31 -16.47 15.38 3.65
C THR A 31 -16.01 13.96 3.36
N LEU A 32 -16.70 12.98 3.94
CA LEU A 32 -16.44 11.54 3.70
C LEU A 32 -16.48 11.19 2.22
N ALA A 33 -17.50 11.68 1.49
CA ALA A 33 -17.65 11.39 0.06
C ALA A 33 -16.50 11.97 -0.77
N SER A 34 -16.07 13.20 -0.47
CA SER A 34 -14.94 13.83 -1.15
C SER A 34 -13.65 13.06 -0.89
N THR A 35 -13.40 12.69 0.37
CA THR A 35 -12.20 11.95 0.75
C THR A 35 -12.17 10.55 0.14
N GLU A 36 -13.32 9.85 0.08
CA GLU A 36 -13.43 8.54 -0.55
C GLU A 36 -13.16 8.62 -2.06
N ALA A 37 -13.71 9.62 -2.75
CA ALA A 37 -13.42 9.84 -4.18
C ALA A 37 -11.93 10.11 -4.43
N MET A 38 -11.27 10.88 -3.55
CA MET A 38 -9.82 11.11 -3.61
C MET A 38 -9.02 9.82 -3.39
N ILE A 39 -9.44 8.95 -2.46
CA ILE A 39 -8.81 7.64 -2.29
C ILE A 39 -8.99 6.81 -3.55
N ALA A 40 -10.20 6.68 -4.08
CA ALA A 40 -10.45 5.90 -5.29
C ALA A 40 -9.61 6.40 -6.49
N GLN A 41 -9.42 7.71 -6.63
CA GLN A 41 -8.54 8.29 -7.62
C GLN A 41 -7.08 7.89 -7.39
N LYS A 42 -6.56 8.04 -6.16
CA LYS A 42 -5.19 7.64 -5.79
C LYS A 42 -4.94 6.14 -5.96
N VAL A 43 -5.94 5.32 -5.68
CA VAL A 43 -5.89 3.86 -5.90
C VAL A 43 -5.71 3.56 -7.39
N LYS A 44 -6.52 4.20 -8.24
CA LYS A 44 -6.45 4.04 -9.69
C LYS A 44 -5.12 4.53 -10.26
N GLU A 45 -4.62 5.66 -9.76
CA GLU A 45 -3.29 6.18 -10.11
C GLU A 45 -2.16 5.26 -9.66
N ALA A 46 -2.30 4.64 -8.49
CA ALA A 46 -1.34 3.67 -7.98
C ALA A 46 -1.39 2.32 -8.73
N GLY A 47 -2.39 2.10 -9.60
CA GLY A 47 -2.54 0.88 -10.38
C GLY A 47 -2.88 -0.33 -9.50
N ALA A 48 -3.70 -0.15 -8.47
CA ALA A 48 -4.21 -1.25 -7.66
C ALA A 48 -5.64 -1.60 -8.08
N ASP A 49 -5.92 -2.89 -8.26
CA ASP A 49 -7.24 -3.39 -8.66
C ASP A 49 -8.25 -3.36 -7.52
N SER A 50 -7.78 -3.41 -6.28
CA SER A 50 -8.62 -3.37 -5.09
C SER A 50 -7.99 -2.55 -3.97
N TYR A 51 -8.83 -1.92 -3.17
CA TYR A 51 -8.42 -1.15 -2.01
C TYR A 51 -9.32 -1.46 -0.83
N LYS A 52 -8.75 -1.40 0.36
CA LYS A 52 -9.47 -1.58 1.62
C LYS A 52 -9.19 -0.40 2.51
N ILE A 53 -10.23 0.33 2.91
CA ILE A 53 -10.10 1.39 3.92
C ILE A 53 -9.72 0.73 5.24
N THR A 54 -8.55 1.08 5.77
CA THR A 54 -8.01 0.56 7.04
C THR A 54 -8.19 1.54 8.18
N SER A 55 -8.32 2.82 7.88
CA SER A 55 -8.67 3.83 8.88
C SER A 55 -9.49 4.96 8.29
N ALA A 56 -10.41 5.49 9.10
CA ALA A 56 -11.15 6.71 8.81
C ALA A 56 -11.24 7.53 10.10
N ARG A 57 -10.71 8.74 10.06
CA ARG A 57 -10.77 9.72 11.14
C ARG A 57 -11.63 10.88 10.67
N VAL A 58 -12.75 11.09 11.36
CA VAL A 58 -13.67 12.21 11.12
C VAL A 58 -13.52 13.19 12.28
N GLY A 59 -12.95 14.36 12.01
CA GLY A 59 -12.84 15.48 12.95
C GLY A 59 -13.27 16.78 12.27
N ASN A 60 -12.51 17.86 12.44
CA ASN A 60 -12.68 19.08 11.62
C ASN A 60 -12.46 18.83 10.13
N PHE A 61 -11.66 17.81 9.80
CA PHE A 61 -11.45 17.31 8.45
C PHE A 61 -11.56 15.78 8.48
N VAL A 62 -11.93 15.19 7.35
CA VAL A 62 -11.99 13.74 7.17
C VAL A 62 -10.67 13.27 6.58
N THR A 63 -9.92 12.50 7.36
CA THR A 63 -8.72 11.81 6.90
C THR A 63 -9.01 10.32 6.83
N MET A 64 -8.83 9.73 5.65
CA MET A 64 -8.98 8.30 5.44
C MET A 64 -7.66 7.72 4.92
N SER A 65 -7.38 6.48 5.31
CA SER A 65 -6.30 5.69 4.72
C SER A 65 -6.85 4.36 4.21
N ALA A 66 -6.40 3.97 3.03
CA ALA A 66 -6.72 2.71 2.42
C ALA A 66 -5.45 1.95 2.04
N ASP A 67 -5.46 0.66 2.30
CA ASP A 67 -4.42 -0.25 1.86
C ASP A 67 -4.79 -0.72 0.45
N LEU A 68 -3.83 -0.58 -0.46
CA LEU A 68 -3.89 -1.06 -1.82
C LEU A 68 -3.44 -2.51 -1.82
N ASN A 69 -4.30 -3.41 -2.29
CA ASN A 69 -3.88 -4.78 -2.59
C ASN A 69 -3.51 -4.83 -4.07
N LYS A 70 -2.23 -5.09 -4.33
CA LYS A 70 -1.68 -5.41 -5.65
C LYS A 70 -1.43 -6.89 -5.76
#